data_AF-A0A5B9D938-F1
#
_entry.id   AF-A0A5B9D938-F1
#
_cell.length_a   1.000
_cell.length_b   1.000
_cell.length_c   1.000
_cell.angle_alpha   90.00
_cell.angle_beta   90.00
_cell.angle_gamma   90.00
#
_symmetry.space_group_name_H-M   'P 1'
#
loop_
_entity.id
_entity.type
_entity.pdbx_description
1 polymer ?
#
loop_
_entity_poly.entity_id
_entity_poly.type
_entity_poly.pdbx_seq_one_letter_code
_entity_poly.pdbx_strand_id
1 'polypeptide(L)'
;MYVLMKAIYSHQVREKVVARFLELTKDNPPNPAVKVHSTHTECGKLVTIQIEEVTPEKLGQRIGEYMKTMMKYEDIEGFEYDIKGTFSAEEALKLIE
;
A
#
# COMPACT_ATOMS: atom_id res chain seq x y z
N MET A 1 -5.36 0.17 -16.29
CA MET A 1 -5.35 1.20 -15.23
C MET A 1 -4.96 0.56 -13.91
N TYR A 2 -3.71 0.19 -13.61
CA TYR A 2 -3.54 -0.72 -12.47
C TYR A 2 -2.21 -0.57 -11.75
N VAL A 3 -2.26 -0.46 -10.43
CA VAL A 3 -1.23 -0.91 -9.49
C VAL A 3 -1.95 -1.44 -8.26
N LEU A 4 -1.59 -2.66 -7.84
CA LEU A 4 -2.02 -3.22 -6.56
C LEU A 4 -0.80 -3.33 -5.67
N MET A 5 -0.76 -2.53 -4.60
CA MET A 5 0.31 -2.67 -3.61
C MET A 5 -0.18 -3.41 -2.40
N LYS A 6 0.67 -4.31 -1.89
CA LYS A 6 0.42 -5.07 -0.68
C LYS A 6 1.46 -4.68 0.36
N ALA A 7 1.03 -4.01 1.43
CA ALA A 7 1.82 -3.86 2.64
C ALA A 7 1.38 -4.92 3.65
N ILE A 8 2.34 -5.57 4.31
CA ILE A 8 2.10 -6.62 5.29
C ILE A 8 2.83 -6.24 6.56
N TYR A 9 2.14 -6.22 7.70
CA TYR A 9 2.77 -5.94 8.99
C TYR A 9 2.09 -6.67 10.12
N SER A 10 2.82 -6.98 11.19
CA SER A 10 2.22 -7.64 12.35
C SER A 10 1.21 -6.72 13.06
N HIS A 11 0.17 -7.29 13.70
CA HIS A 11 -0.78 -6.49 14.48
C HIS A 11 -0.09 -5.69 15.60
N GLN A 12 1.05 -6.18 16.12
CA GLN A 12 1.82 -5.54 17.18
C GLN A 12 2.44 -4.20 16.75
N VAL A 13 2.68 -3.99 15.46
CA VAL A 13 3.27 -2.73 14.94
C VAL A 13 2.25 -1.83 14.25
N ARG A 14 0.96 -2.19 14.28
CA ARG A 14 -0.13 -1.45 13.64
C ARG A 14 -0.14 0.03 14.01
N GLU A 15 -0.04 0.35 15.29
CA GLU A 15 -0.08 1.76 15.75
C GLU A 15 1.09 2.58 15.22
N LYS A 16 2.29 1.99 15.15
CA LYS A 16 3.48 2.64 14.57
C LYS A 16 3.28 2.91 13.08
N VAL A 17 2.76 1.93 12.33
CA VAL A 17 2.48 2.07 10.90
C VAL A 17 1.42 3.15 10.65
N VAL A 18 0.33 3.17 11.44
CA VAL A 18 -0.73 4.19 11.34
C VAL A 18 -0.20 5.58 11.68
N ALA A 19 0.59 5.71 12.75
CA ALA A 19 1.18 6.99 13.12
C ALA A 19 2.08 7.54 12.00
N ARG A 20 2.97 6.70 11.44
CA ARG A 20 3.83 7.07 10.31
C ARG A 20 3.01 7.45 9.07
N PHE A 21 1.93 6.73 8.78
CA PHE A 21 1.02 7.10 7.70
C PHE A 21 0.39 8.48 7.91
N LEU A 22 -0.10 8.77 9.11
CA LEU A 22 -0.66 10.09 9.45
C LEU A 22 0.40 11.20 9.37
N GLU A 23 1.65 10.93 9.71
CA GLU A 23 2.75 11.88 9.53
C GLU A 23 3.02 12.16 8.05
N LEU A 24 3.15 11.11 7.23
CA LEU A 24 3.46 11.25 5.81
C LEU A 24 2.33 11.88 5.00
N THR A 25 1.08 11.66 5.40
CA THR A 25 -0.11 12.22 4.74
C THR A 25 -0.38 13.69 5.06
N LYS A 26 0.18 14.23 6.15
CA LYS A 26 0.08 15.66 6.47
C LYS A 26 0.78 16.52 5.43
N ASP A 27 1.96 16.08 4.97
CA ASP A 27 2.74 16.81 3.98
C ASP A 27 2.35 16.44 2.54
N ASN A 28 1.69 15.29 2.35
CA ASN A 28 1.24 14.80 1.05
C ASN A 28 -0.14 14.14 1.18
N PRO A 29 -1.24 14.90 1.05
CA PRO A 29 -2.57 14.33 1.20
C PRO A 29 -2.78 13.19 0.19
N PRO A 30 -3.42 12.09 0.60
CA PRO A 30 -3.62 10.95 -0.28
C PRO A 30 -4.46 11.37 -1.48
N ASN A 31 -4.07 10.89 -2.67
CA ASN A 31 -4.87 11.10 -3.87
C ASN A 31 -6.25 10.44 -3.66
N PRO A 32 -7.38 11.14 -3.77
CA PRO A 32 -8.71 10.59 -3.54
C PRO A 32 -9.09 9.45 -4.51
N ALA A 33 -8.40 9.33 -5.65
CA ALA A 33 -8.55 8.21 -6.58
C ALA A 33 -7.91 6.90 -6.06
N VAL A 34 -7.10 6.98 -5.01
CA VAL A 34 -6.51 5.82 -4.34
C VAL A 34 -7.51 5.24 -3.36
N LYS A 35 -7.84 3.96 -3.55
CA LYS A 35 -8.65 3.20 -2.58
C LYS A 35 -7.73 2.32 -1.75
N VAL A 36 -7.74 2.51 -0.44
CA VAL A 36 -7.01 1.68 0.52
C VAL A 36 -7.98 0.72 1.18
N HIS A 37 -7.77 -0.57 0.99
CA HIS A 37 -8.49 -1.65 1.65
C HIS A 37 -7.54 -2.33 2.64
N SER A 38 -8.00 -2.61 3.84
CA SER A 38 -7.22 -3.39 4.82
C SER A 38 -7.94 -4.69 5.10
N THR A 39 -7.23 -5.80 4.98
CA THR A 39 -7.72 -7.15 5.21
C THR A 39 -6.85 -7.83 6.27
N HIS A 40 -7.43 -8.80 6.96
CA HIS A 40 -6.70 -9.61 7.93
C HIS A 40 -6.53 -11.00 7.34
N THR A 41 -5.30 -11.42 7.08
CA THR A 41 -5.01 -12.75 6.53
C THR A 41 -3.87 -13.40 7.31
N GLU A 42 -4.23 -14.51 7.96
CA GLU A 42 -3.40 -15.49 8.68
C GLU A 42 -2.34 -14.99 9.68
N CYS A 43 -2.24 -15.71 10.80
CA CYS A 43 -1.15 -15.57 11.78
C CYS A 43 -0.98 -14.16 12.40
N GLY A 44 -2.05 -13.36 12.51
CA GLY A 44 -1.98 -12.08 13.21
C GLY A 44 -1.32 -10.95 12.42
N LYS A 45 -1.10 -11.13 11.11
CA LYS A 45 -0.59 -10.07 10.22
C LYS A 45 -1.76 -9.31 9.59
N LEU A 46 -1.58 -7.99 9.48
CA LEU A 46 -2.44 -7.09 8.74
C LEU A 46 -1.88 -6.94 7.34
N VAL A 47 -2.77 -7.04 6.36
CA VAL A 47 -2.46 -6.82 4.96
C VAL A 47 -3.23 -5.58 4.51
N THR A 48 -2.51 -4.55 4.10
CA THR A 48 -3.11 -3.37 3.49
C THR A 48 -2.89 -3.43 1.98
N ILE A 49 -3.99 -3.39 1.25
CA ILE A 49 -4.04 -3.40 -0.19
C ILE A 49 -4.44 -2.02 -0.69
N GLN A 50 -3.61 -1.44 -1.53
CA GLN A 50 -3.86 -0.14 -2.12
C GLN A 50 -4.07 -0.29 -3.63
N ILE A 51 -5.23 0.18 -4.11
CA ILE A 51 -5.60 0.21 -5.52
C ILE A 51 -5.54 1.66 -5.99
N GLU A 52 -4.80 1.87 -7.07
CA GLU A 52 -4.76 3.17 -7.75
C GLU A 52 -5.00 3.02 -9.25
N GLU A 53 -5.82 3.94 -9.77
CA GLU A 53 -5.96 4.15 -11.21
C GLU A 53 -4.74 4.91 -11.75
N VAL A 54 -3.88 4.21 -12.48
CA VAL A 54 -2.69 4.79 -13.10
C VAL A 54 -2.71 4.55 -14.61
N THR A 55 -2.46 5.61 -15.39
CA THR A 55 -2.27 5.51 -16.84
C THR A 55 -0.90 4.88 -17.16
N PRO A 56 -0.74 4.17 -18.29
CA PRO A 56 0.54 3.54 -18.63
C PRO A 56 1.73 4.51 -18.61
N GLU A 57 1.52 5.74 -19.06
CA GLU A 57 2.54 6.81 -19.12
C GLU A 57 3.02 7.27 -17.73
N LYS A 58 2.17 7.14 -16.70
CA LYS A 58 2.48 7.56 -15.32
C LYS A 58 2.87 6.40 -14.41
N LEU A 59 2.82 5.16 -14.90
CA LEU A 59 3.07 3.96 -14.11
C LEU A 59 4.46 3.96 -13.46
N GLY A 60 5.50 4.24 -14.24
CA GLY A 60 6.88 4.28 -13.74
C GLY A 60 7.10 5.36 -12.67
N GLN A 61 6.52 6.55 -12.89
CA GLN A 61 6.58 7.63 -11.90
C GLN A 61 5.88 7.20 -10.60
N ARG A 62 4.68 6.63 -10.68
CA ARG A 62 3.92 6.21 -9.51
C ARG A 62 4.63 5.12 -8.72
N ILE A 63 5.16 4.10 -9.38
CA ILE A 63 5.97 3.07 -8.72
C ILE A 63 7.16 3.71 -7.97
N GLY A 64 7.85 4.67 -8.60
CA GLY A 64 8.96 5.38 -7.96
C GLY A 64 8.56 6.21 -6.73
N GLU A 65 7.45 6.94 -6.79
CA GLU A 65 6.89 7.69 -5.65
C GLU A 65 6.52 6.75 -4.49
N TYR A 66 5.95 5.59 -4.82
CA TYR A 66 5.61 4.58 -3.82
C TYR A 66 6.83 3.92 -3.18
N MET A 67 7.82 3.50 -3.95
CA MET A 67 9.05 2.94 -3.40
C MET A 67 9.71 3.91 -2.41
N LYS A 68 9.80 5.20 -2.80
CA LYS A 68 10.28 6.26 -1.91
C LYS A 68 9.46 6.39 -0.63
N THR A 69 8.16 6.16 -0.71
CA THR A 69 7.26 6.20 0.45
C THR A 69 7.47 4.98 1.34
N MET A 70 7.54 3.77 0.77
CA MET A 70 7.75 2.52 1.52
C MET A 70 9.12 2.44 2.19
N MET A 71 10.17 3.02 1.59
CA MET A 71 11.47 3.18 2.25
C MET A 71 11.37 3.97 3.57
N LYS A 72 10.38 4.86 3.70
CA LYS A 72 10.12 5.57 4.97
C LYS A 72 9.44 4.70 6.03
N TYR A 73 9.27 3.40 5.80
CA TYR A 73 8.76 2.44 6.77
C TYR A 73 9.77 1.31 7.04
N GLU A 74 10.96 1.36 6.43
CA GLU A 74 11.98 0.29 6.56
C GLU A 74 12.52 0.13 7.98
N ASP A 75 12.38 1.18 8.82
CA ASP A 75 12.74 1.17 10.23
C ASP A 75 11.73 0.44 11.13
N ILE A 76 10.55 0.09 10.60
CA ILE A 76 9.53 -0.62 11.36
C ILE A 76 9.76 -2.11 11.22
N GLU A 77 10.36 -2.71 12.26
CA GLU A 77 10.55 -4.16 12.32
C GLU A 77 9.22 -4.92 12.13
N GLY A 78 9.21 -5.90 11.22
CA GLY A 78 8.02 -6.67 10.87
C GLY A 78 7.08 -5.99 9.86
N PHE A 79 7.47 -4.84 9.31
CA PHE A 79 6.85 -4.26 8.12
C PHE A 79 7.52 -4.82 6.85
N GLU A 80 6.71 -5.36 5.96
CA GLU A 80 7.10 -5.86 4.65
C GLU A 80 6.19 -5.22 3.59
N TYR A 81 6.71 -4.99 2.39
CA TYR A 81 5.88 -4.49 1.29
C TYR A 81 6.24 -5.20 -0.02
N ASP A 82 5.25 -5.35 -0.87
CA ASP A 82 5.38 -5.92 -2.20
C ASP A 82 4.53 -5.10 -3.19
N ILE A 83 5.14 -4.76 -4.34
CA ILE A 83 4.45 -4.08 -5.43
C ILE A 83 4.06 -5.16 -6.42
N LYS A 84 2.81 -5.60 -6.32
CA LYS A 84 2.25 -6.51 -7.31
C LYS A 84 1.93 -5.67 -8.56
N GLY A 85 2.15 -6.23 -9.74
CA GLY A 85 2.11 -5.52 -11.02
C GLY A 85 0.75 -4.91 -11.42
N THR A 86 0.56 -4.70 -12.73
CA THR A 86 -0.68 -4.15 -13.28
C THR A 86 -1.77 -5.23 -13.35
N PHE A 87 -2.72 -5.25 -12.41
CA PHE A 87 -3.86 -6.19 -12.41
C PHE A 87 -5.14 -5.52 -12.80
N SER A 88 -5.96 -6.14 -13.64
CA SER A 88 -7.32 -5.67 -13.89
C SER A 88 -8.13 -5.34 -12.63
N ALA A 89 -9.15 -4.49 -12.73
CA ALA A 89 -9.97 -4.12 -11.57
C ALA A 89 -10.60 -5.38 -10.94
N GLU A 90 -10.99 -6.34 -11.79
CA GLU A 90 -11.49 -7.65 -11.37
C GLU A 90 -10.42 -8.50 -10.67
N GLU A 91 -9.19 -8.54 -11.20
CA GLU A 91 -8.07 -9.25 -10.57
C GLU A 91 -7.65 -8.62 -9.23
N ALA A 92 -7.70 -7.29 -9.13
CA ALA A 92 -7.41 -6.56 -7.91
C ALA A 92 -8.45 -6.84 -6.81
N LEU A 93 -9.74 -6.94 -7.18
CA LEU A 93 -10.83 -7.25 -6.25
C LEU A 93 -10.70 -8.66 -5.65
N LYS A 94 -10.29 -9.67 -6.45
CA LYS A 94 -10.05 -11.05 -6.00
C LYS A 94 -8.94 -11.17 -4.94
N LEU A 95 -8.11 -10.14 -4.77
CA LEU A 95 -7.02 -10.13 -3.80
C LEU A 95 -7.42 -9.45 -2.47
N ILE A 96 -8.58 -8.79 -2.43
CA ILE A 96 -9.14 -8.12 -1.25
C ILE A 96 -10.13 -9.01 -0.48
N GLU A 97 -10.67 -10.06 -1.11
CA GLU A 97 -11.54 -11.07 -0.49
C GLU A 97 -10.76 -12.12 0.31
#